data_AF-A0A6I3ESQ5-F1
#
_entry.id   AF-A0A6I3ESQ5-F1
#
_cell.length_a   1.000
_cell.length_b   1.000
_cell.length_c   1.000
_cell.angle_alpha   90.00
_cell.angle_beta   90.00
_cell.angle_gamma   90.00
#
_symmetry.space_group_name_H-M   'P 1'
#
loop_
_entity.id
_entity.type
_entity.pdbx_description
1 polymer ?
#
loop_
_entity_poly.entity_id
_entity_poly.type
_entity_poly.pdbx_seq_one_letter_code
_entity_poly.pdbx_strand_id
1 'polypeptide(L)'
;MPEPLDQYLVGVSLPDALRAQEFLTATTGLAVKGALKLRDAVIVTKNAEGHTAVRETIDPQPGRTALSSGMWTGLLGLLVGGPVGWLVGGAVGAGVGAATAKVIDLGIPDEWVAWFREAVQPGTTTVLLLLEDLHVGALAKEMERFPFARLVHTTLPESALRQLEEALGQEHIADA
;
A
#
# COMPACT_ATOMS: atom_id res chain seq x y z
N MET A 1 17.93 17.65 -9.77
CA MET A 1 17.61 16.40 -9.03
C MET A 1 16.13 16.45 -8.74
N PRO A 2 15.35 15.39 -9.00
CA PRO A 2 13.99 15.34 -8.45
C PRO A 2 14.09 15.40 -6.92
N GLU A 3 13.29 16.24 -6.29
CA GLU A 3 13.13 16.31 -4.84
C GLU A 3 12.74 14.91 -4.31
N PRO A 4 13.28 14.43 -3.18
CA PRO A 4 12.81 13.19 -2.58
C PRO A 4 11.31 13.34 -2.30
N LEU A 5 10.50 12.41 -2.81
CA LEU A 5 9.09 12.37 -2.47
C LEU A 5 9.01 12.11 -0.96
N ASP A 6 8.42 13.04 -0.21
CA ASP A 6 8.19 12.91 1.24
C ASP A 6 7.20 11.77 1.51
N GLN A 7 7.72 10.55 1.48
CA GLN A 7 7.00 9.32 1.76
C GLN A 7 7.15 8.97 3.23
N TYR A 8 6.02 8.73 3.88
CA TYR A 8 5.94 8.37 5.29
C TYR A 8 5.41 6.96 5.42
N LEU A 9 6.16 6.10 6.10
CA LEU A 9 5.70 4.77 6.50
C LEU A 9 5.05 4.89 7.87
N VAL A 10 3.83 4.37 8.02
CA VAL A 10 3.10 4.34 9.29
C VAL A 10 2.61 2.91 9.53
N GLY A 11 3.07 2.29 10.62
CA GLY A 11 2.65 0.97 11.05
C GLY A 11 1.72 1.06 12.25
N VAL A 12 0.49 0.57 12.10
CA VAL A 12 -0.54 0.60 13.16
C VAL A 12 -0.96 -0.82 13.48
N SER A 13 -0.79 -1.25 14.74
CA SER A 13 -1.24 -2.54 15.24
C SER A 13 -2.67 -2.44 15.78
N LEU A 14 -3.48 -3.44 15.44
CA LEU A 14 -4.88 -3.55 15.80
C LEU A 14 -5.18 -4.96 16.35
N PRO A 15 -6.27 -5.12 17.13
CA PRO A 15 -6.59 -6.39 17.78
C PRO A 15 -6.82 -7.55 16.82
N ASP A 16 -7.40 -7.27 15.65
CA ASP A 16 -7.80 -8.30 14.70
C ASP A 16 -7.90 -7.77 13.27
N ALA A 17 -8.08 -8.70 12.33
CA ALA A 17 -8.14 -8.42 10.90
C ALA A 17 -9.35 -7.58 10.48
N LEU A 18 -10.47 -7.63 11.23
CA LEU A 18 -11.65 -6.81 10.94
C LEU A 18 -11.36 -5.35 11.28
N ARG A 19 -10.80 -5.09 12.47
CA ARG A 19 -10.38 -3.74 12.88
C ARG A 19 -9.34 -3.16 11.94
N ALA A 20 -8.39 -3.98 11.49
CA ALA A 20 -7.41 -3.56 10.50
C ALA A 20 -8.05 -3.13 9.17
N GLN A 21 -9.06 -3.84 8.69
CA GLN A 21 -9.80 -3.47 7.49
C GLN A 21 -10.63 -2.19 7.68
N GLU A 22 -11.26 -2.02 8.84
CA GLU A 22 -11.98 -0.80 9.19
C GLU A 22 -11.04 0.41 9.18
N PHE A 23 -9.86 0.27 9.79
CA PHE A 23 -8.83 1.32 9.82
C PHE A 23 -8.30 1.67 8.42
N LEU A 24 -8.01 0.67 7.60
CA LEU A 24 -7.58 0.88 6.23
C LEU A 24 -8.68 1.56 5.39
N THR A 25 -9.95 1.16 5.58
CA THR A 25 -11.09 1.78 4.89
C THR A 25 -11.25 3.24 5.30
N ALA A 26 -11.12 3.54 6.59
CA ALA A 26 -11.15 4.91 7.11
C ALA A 26 -10.03 5.78 6.52
N THR A 27 -8.80 5.26 6.50
CA THR A 27 -7.63 5.91 5.90
C THR A 27 -7.81 6.12 4.39
N THR A 28 -8.39 5.14 3.69
CA THR A 28 -8.74 5.26 2.27
C THR A 28 -9.77 6.38 2.07
N GLY A 29 -10.73 6.53 2.98
CA GLY A 29 -11.67 7.66 3.00
C GLY A 29 -10.98 9.02 3.15
N LEU A 30 -9.90 9.12 3.94
CA LEU A 30 -9.06 10.32 4.00
C LEU A 30 -8.37 10.60 2.67
N ALA A 31 -7.84 9.56 2.02
CA ALA A 31 -7.22 9.68 0.70
C ALA A 31 -8.20 10.21 -0.34
N VAL A 32 -9.41 9.66 -0.39
CA VAL A 32 -10.49 10.11 -1.29
C VAL A 32 -10.87 11.58 -1.05
N LYS A 33 -10.82 12.04 0.20
CA LYS A 33 -11.08 13.45 0.57
C LYS A 33 -9.89 14.38 0.31
N GLY A 34 -8.78 13.87 -0.21
CA GLY A 34 -7.56 14.64 -0.45
C GLY A 34 -6.80 15.04 0.81
N ALA A 35 -7.07 14.39 1.95
CA ALA A 35 -6.37 14.68 3.19
C ALA A 35 -4.95 14.05 3.22
N LEU A 36 -4.72 13.02 2.40
CA LEU A 36 -3.42 12.37 2.20
C LEU A 36 -3.41 11.67 0.85
N LYS A 37 -2.25 11.22 0.39
CA LYS A 37 -2.11 10.22 -0.67
C LYS A 37 -1.71 8.90 -0.04
N LEU A 38 -2.52 7.87 -0.25
CA LEU A 38 -2.22 6.52 0.17
C LEU A 38 -1.57 5.78 -1.01
N ARG A 39 -0.25 5.59 -0.95
CA ARG A 39 0.55 4.99 -2.03
C ARG A 39 0.45 3.48 -2.06
N ASP A 40 0.56 2.87 -0.89
CA ASP A 40 0.51 1.43 -0.71
C ASP A 40 0.00 1.12 0.71
N ALA A 41 -0.61 -0.05 0.88
CA ALA A 41 -1.01 -0.57 2.16
C ALA A 41 -0.89 -2.09 2.24
N VAL A 42 -0.25 -2.57 3.30
CA VAL A 42 -0.04 -3.99 3.58
C VAL A 42 -0.65 -4.34 4.93
N ILE A 43 -1.39 -5.44 4.99
CA ILE A 43 -1.91 -5.98 6.24
C ILE A 43 -1.13 -7.24 6.60
N VAL A 44 -0.48 -7.23 7.76
CA VAL A 44 0.25 -8.36 8.32
C VAL A 44 -0.51 -8.88 9.53
N THR A 45 -0.99 -10.11 9.47
CA THR A 45 -1.65 -10.78 10.61
C THR A 45 -0.73 -11.86 11.16
N LYS A 46 -0.53 -11.90 12.48
CA LYS A 46 0.11 -13.03 13.15
C LYS A 46 -0.92 -13.72 14.04
N ASN A 47 -1.20 -15.00 13.76
CA ASN A 47 -2.13 -15.76 14.59
C ASN A 47 -1.51 -16.12 15.95
N ALA A 48 -2.31 -16.66 16.86
CA ALA A 48 -1.84 -17.02 18.21
C ALA A 48 -0.78 -18.14 18.21
N GLU A 49 -0.72 -18.97 17.16
CA GLU A 49 0.32 -20.00 16.99
C GLU A 49 1.62 -19.44 16.40
N GLY A 50 1.66 -18.14 16.07
CA GLY A 50 2.83 -17.47 15.50
C GLY A 50 2.91 -17.49 13.98
N HIS A 51 1.94 -18.08 13.28
CA HIS A 51 1.89 -18.06 11.81
C HIS A 51 1.51 -16.68 11.28
N THR A 52 2.29 -16.18 10.31
CA THR A 52 2.08 -14.87 9.68
C THR A 52 1.41 -15.00 8.32
N ALA A 53 0.40 -14.17 8.06
CA ALA A 53 -0.17 -13.94 6.73
C ALA A 53 0.01 -12.48 6.34
N VAL A 54 0.36 -12.22 5.09
CA VAL A 54 0.52 -10.87 4.53
C VAL A 54 -0.44 -10.69 3.37
N ARG A 55 -1.11 -9.54 3.34
CA ARG A 55 -2.02 -9.13 2.27
C ARG A 55 -1.72 -7.71 1.85
N GLU A 56 -1.17 -7.54 0.65
CA GLU A 56 -1.23 -6.25 -0.06
C GLU A 56 -2.68 -5.91 -0.33
N THR A 57 -3.06 -4.67 -0.04
CA THR A 57 -4.45 -4.22 -0.13
C THR A 57 -4.63 -3.07 -1.10
N ILE A 58 -3.54 -2.50 -1.58
CA ILE A 58 -3.54 -1.57 -2.70
C ILE A 58 -2.78 -2.28 -3.79
N ASP A 59 -3.47 -2.66 -4.87
CA ASP A 59 -2.75 -3.05 -6.07
C ASP A 59 -1.84 -1.86 -6.43
N PRO A 60 -0.50 -2.00 -6.47
CA PRO A 60 0.35 -0.99 -7.09
C PRO A 60 -0.22 -0.85 -8.48
N GLN A 61 -0.84 0.31 -8.77
CA GLN A 61 -1.68 0.57 -9.95
C GLN A 61 -1.45 -0.48 -11.03
N PRO A 62 -2.37 -1.43 -11.27
CA PRO A 62 -2.20 -2.36 -12.38
C PRO A 62 -2.15 -1.45 -13.60
N GLY A 63 -0.95 -1.15 -14.10
CA GLY A 63 -0.70 0.08 -14.85
C GLY A 63 -1.71 0.16 -15.97
N ARG A 64 -2.73 1.04 -15.82
CA ARG A 64 -3.83 1.26 -16.77
C ARG A 64 -4.17 0.04 -17.63
N THR A 65 -4.98 -0.89 -17.12
CA THR A 65 -5.62 -1.92 -17.94
C THR A 65 -4.61 -2.80 -18.70
N ALA A 66 -4.20 -3.94 -18.14
CA ALA A 66 -3.35 -4.91 -18.84
C ALA A 66 -4.11 -5.62 -19.98
N LEU A 67 -4.60 -4.88 -20.96
CA LEU A 67 -4.73 -5.40 -22.32
C LEU A 67 -3.32 -5.37 -22.88
N SER A 68 -2.73 -6.55 -23.10
CA SER A 68 -1.40 -6.63 -23.70
C SER A 68 -1.38 -5.82 -25.02
N SER A 69 -0.26 -5.20 -25.35
CA SER A 69 -0.07 -4.56 -26.67
C SER A 69 -0.46 -5.53 -27.80
N GLY A 70 -0.17 -6.82 -27.63
CA GLY A 70 -0.59 -7.91 -28.51
C GLY A 70 -2.11 -8.03 -28.69
N MET A 71 -2.92 -7.72 -27.69
CA MET A 71 -4.38 -7.76 -27.78
C MET A 71 -4.92 -6.63 -28.66
N TRP A 72 -4.40 -5.40 -28.54
CA TRP A 72 -4.81 -4.28 -29.39
C TRP A 72 -4.23 -4.34 -30.80
N THR A 73 -2.98 -4.80 -30.96
CA THR A 73 -2.38 -4.99 -32.30
C THR A 73 -3.01 -6.17 -33.03
N GLY A 74 -3.37 -7.24 -32.32
CA GLY A 74 -4.16 -8.34 -32.86
C GLY A 74 -5.52 -7.85 -33.35
N LEU A 75 -6.22 -7.01 -32.58
CA LEU A 75 -7.53 -6.47 -32.96
C LEU A 75 -7.43 -5.55 -34.19
N LEU A 76 -6.39 -4.72 -34.28
CA LEU A 76 -6.09 -3.92 -35.48
C LEU A 76 -5.77 -4.81 -36.70
N GLY A 77 -4.97 -5.86 -36.52
CA GLY A 77 -4.65 -6.82 -37.57
C GLY A 77 -5.88 -7.59 -38.06
N LEU A 78 -6.81 -7.93 -37.15
CA LEU A 78 -8.10 -8.54 -37.49
C LEU A 78 -8.96 -7.62 -38.35
N LEU A 79 -8.99 -6.32 -38.03
CA LEU A 79 -9.81 -5.34 -38.73
C LEU A 79 -9.33 -5.07 -40.16
N VAL A 80 -8.01 -5.07 -40.39
CA VAL A 80 -7.42 -4.77 -41.70
C VAL A 80 -7.23 -6.03 -42.56
N GLY A 81 -6.91 -7.18 -41.94
CA GLY A 81 -6.49 -8.40 -42.65
C GLY A 81 -7.27 -9.67 -42.30
N GLY A 82 -8.36 -9.57 -41.54
CA GLY A 82 -9.15 -10.72 -41.13
C GLY A 82 -8.37 -11.70 -40.24
N PRO A 83 -8.73 -13.00 -40.21
CA PRO A 83 -8.13 -13.99 -39.30
C PRO A 83 -6.62 -14.15 -39.46
N VAL A 84 -6.09 -13.96 -40.67
CA VAL A 84 -4.64 -14.02 -40.95
C VAL A 84 -3.93 -12.79 -40.39
N GLY A 85 -4.53 -11.61 -40.53
CA GLY A 85 -4.00 -10.38 -39.94
C GLY A 85 -3.98 -10.39 -38.41
N TRP A 86 -4.94 -11.07 -37.77
CA TRP A 86 -4.94 -11.29 -36.32
C TRP A 86 -3.75 -12.13 -35.84
N LEU A 87 -3.45 -13.24 -36.53
CA LEU A 87 -2.33 -14.12 -36.17
C LEU A 87 -0.98 -13.41 -36.31
N VAL A 88 -0.79 -12.64 -37.38
CA VAL A 88 0.45 -11.88 -37.63
C VAL A 88 0.57 -10.70 -36.65
N GLY A 89 -0.49 -9.93 -36.44
CA GLY A 89 -0.51 -8.77 -35.54
C GLY A 89 -0.35 -9.15 -34.06
N GLY A 90 -0.86 -10.32 -33.66
CA GLY A 90 -0.66 -10.88 -32.32
C GLY A 90 0.75 -11.40 -32.10
N ALA A 91 1.34 -12.10 -33.08
CA ALA A 91 2.69 -12.66 -32.97
C ALA A 91 3.78 -11.57 -32.93
N VAL A 92 3.65 -10.51 -33.73
CA VAL A 92 4.60 -9.39 -33.73
C VAL A 92 4.43 -8.51 -32.47
N GLY A 93 3.18 -8.29 -32.02
CA GLY A 93 2.90 -7.49 -30.82
C GLY A 93 3.34 -8.15 -29.51
N ALA A 94 3.36 -9.48 -29.46
CA ALA A 94 3.81 -10.25 -28.30
C ALA A 94 5.35 -10.29 -28.14
N GLY A 95 6.11 -10.13 -29.23
CA GLY A 95 7.58 -10.25 -29.22
C GLY A 95 8.33 -9.03 -28.68
N VAL A 96 7.76 -7.83 -28.77
CA VAL A 96 8.42 -6.56 -28.37
C VAL A 96 7.94 -6.04 -27.01
N GLY A 97 6.79 -6.51 -26.51
CA GLY A 97 6.13 -5.94 -25.32
C GLY A 97 6.59 -6.46 -23.96
N ALA A 98 7.40 -7.52 -23.89
CA ALA A 98 7.73 -8.18 -22.62
C ALA A 98 9.00 -7.66 -21.93
N ALA A 99 9.87 -6.92 -22.63
CA ALA A 99 11.25 -6.73 -22.18
C ALA A 99 11.54 -5.48 -21.34
N THR A 100 10.58 -4.57 -21.13
CA THR A 100 10.83 -3.34 -20.34
C THR A 100 9.62 -2.92 -19.53
N ALA A 101 9.15 -3.79 -18.64
CA ALA A 101 8.56 -3.33 -17.39
C ALA A 101 9.67 -3.35 -16.34
N LYS A 102 10.53 -2.32 -16.33
CA LYS A 102 11.22 -1.97 -15.08
C LYS A 102 10.12 -1.44 -14.18
N VAL A 103 9.50 -2.35 -13.43
CA VAL A 103 8.64 -2.00 -12.32
C VAL A 103 9.54 -1.20 -11.39
N ILE A 104 9.35 0.12 -11.36
CA ILE A 104 9.85 0.91 -10.25
C ILE A 104 8.91 0.53 -9.13
N ASP A 105 9.41 -0.27 -8.21
CA ASP A 105 8.67 -0.61 -7.02
C ASP A 105 8.54 0.68 -6.20
N LEU A 106 7.34 1.26 -6.22
CA LEU A 106 6.98 2.46 -5.47
C LEU A 106 6.15 2.09 -4.22
N GLY A 107 6.11 0.80 -3.87
CA GLY A 107 5.42 0.26 -2.71
C GLY A 107 6.30 0.17 -1.47
N ILE A 108 5.78 -0.48 -0.43
CA ILE A 108 6.52 -0.75 0.80
C ILE A 108 7.63 -1.78 0.48
N PRO A 109 8.91 -1.48 0.76
CA PRO A 109 10.00 -2.40 0.42
C PRO A 109 9.88 -3.77 1.10
N ASP A 110 10.28 -4.83 0.40
CA ASP A 110 10.22 -6.22 0.88
C ASP A 110 10.89 -6.42 2.25
N GLU A 111 11.98 -5.70 2.52
CA GLU A 111 12.69 -5.77 3.80
C GLU A 111 11.83 -5.27 4.97
N TRP A 112 10.99 -4.26 4.75
CA TRP A 112 10.06 -3.76 5.77
C TRP A 112 8.95 -4.79 6.00
N VAL A 113 8.39 -5.36 4.94
CA VAL A 113 7.39 -6.42 5.06
C VAL A 113 7.94 -7.62 5.84
N ALA A 114 9.18 -8.03 5.55
CA ALA A 114 9.87 -9.10 6.27
C ALA A 114 10.06 -8.75 7.75
N TRP A 115 10.55 -7.54 8.05
CA TRP A 115 10.71 -7.07 9.43
C TRP A 115 9.38 -7.07 10.20
N PHE A 116 8.29 -6.60 9.59
CA PHE A 116 6.97 -6.61 10.22
C PHE A 116 6.42 -8.02 10.43
N ARG A 117 6.69 -8.99 9.55
CA ARG A 117 6.31 -10.40 9.82
C ARG A 117 6.92 -10.88 11.14
N GLU A 118 8.13 -10.45 11.47
CA GLU A 118 8.79 -10.81 12.72
C GLU A 118 8.26 -9.97 13.89
N ALA A 119 8.16 -8.66 13.73
CA ALA A 119 7.82 -7.71 14.79
C ALA A 119 6.33 -7.72 15.22
N VAL A 120 5.42 -8.15 14.34
CA VAL A 120 3.98 -8.24 14.68
C VAL A 120 3.78 -9.23 15.83
N GLN A 121 3.07 -8.78 16.87
CA GLN A 121 2.80 -9.60 18.04
C GLN A 121 1.81 -10.71 17.71
N PRO A 122 1.99 -11.94 18.25
CA PRO A 122 1.00 -13.00 18.10
C PRO A 122 -0.40 -12.57 18.55
N GLY A 123 -1.40 -12.91 17.76
CA GLY A 123 -2.80 -12.55 18.03
C GLY A 123 -3.16 -11.11 17.65
N THR A 124 -2.34 -10.41 16.86
CA THR A 124 -2.63 -9.05 16.38
C THR A 124 -2.53 -8.93 14.86
N THR A 125 -3.10 -7.87 14.33
CA THR A 125 -3.00 -7.50 12.92
C THR A 125 -2.43 -6.10 12.79
N THR A 126 -1.38 -5.91 12.01
CA THR A 126 -0.77 -4.61 11.74
C THR A 126 -1.04 -4.16 10.32
N VAL A 127 -1.47 -2.91 10.17
CA VAL A 127 -1.62 -2.22 8.89
C VAL A 127 -0.40 -1.33 8.69
N LEU A 128 0.29 -1.53 7.58
CA LEU A 128 1.37 -0.68 7.11
C LEU A 128 0.82 0.22 6.03
N LEU A 129 1.07 1.52 6.15
CA LEU A 129 0.62 2.53 5.22
C LEU A 129 1.83 3.28 4.68
N LEU A 130 1.94 3.38 3.36
CA LEU A 130 2.87 4.29 2.71
C LEU A 130 2.11 5.54 2.27
N LEU A 131 2.44 6.68 2.85
CA LEU A 131 1.69 7.93 2.75
C LEU A 131 2.53 9.02 2.07
N GLU A 132 1.88 9.89 1.30
CA GLU A 132 2.45 11.15 0.79
C GLU A 132 1.45 12.29 1.04
N ASP A 133 1.89 13.55 0.93
CA ASP A 133 1.04 14.74 1.08
C ASP A 133 0.11 14.69 2.31
N LEU A 134 0.65 14.21 3.43
CA LEU A 134 -0.12 13.87 4.62
C LEU A 134 -0.54 15.11 5.43
N HIS A 135 -1.84 15.32 5.58
CA HIS A 135 -2.37 16.18 6.65
C HIS A 135 -2.44 15.40 7.97
N VAL A 136 -1.39 15.53 8.78
CA VAL A 136 -1.24 14.79 10.05
C VAL A 136 -2.46 14.94 10.96
N GLY A 137 -3.02 16.15 11.11
CA GLY A 137 -4.19 16.37 11.96
C GLY A 137 -5.46 15.66 11.49
N ALA A 138 -5.62 15.43 10.18
CA ALA A 138 -6.74 14.66 9.66
C ALA A 138 -6.59 13.16 9.97
N LEU A 139 -5.37 12.63 9.84
CA LEU A 139 -5.06 11.26 10.23
C LEU A 139 -5.20 11.06 11.74
N ALA A 140 -4.65 11.97 12.55
CA ALA A 140 -4.77 11.96 14.01
C ALA A 140 -6.25 11.89 14.43
N LYS A 141 -7.08 12.80 13.91
CA LYS A 141 -8.51 12.81 14.19
C LYS A 141 -9.23 11.52 13.78
N GLU A 142 -8.82 10.90 12.68
CA GLU A 142 -9.37 9.61 12.25
C GLU A 142 -8.93 8.47 13.20
N MET A 143 -7.69 8.52 13.70
CA MET A 143 -7.11 7.57 14.65
C MET A 143 -7.82 7.58 16.02
N GLU A 144 -8.37 8.72 16.45
CA GLU A 144 -9.21 8.81 17.67
C GLU A 144 -10.40 7.83 17.66
N ARG A 145 -10.89 7.45 16.47
CA ARG A 145 -12.00 6.49 16.32
C ARG A 145 -11.58 5.05 16.61
N PHE A 146 -10.28 4.80 16.74
CA PHE A 146 -9.67 3.49 16.96
C PHE A 146 -8.85 3.50 18.26
N PRO A 147 -9.48 3.63 19.44
CA PRO A 147 -8.76 3.76 20.72
C PRO A 147 -7.98 2.49 21.13
N PHE A 148 -8.19 1.38 20.42
CA PHE A 148 -7.46 0.13 20.58
C PHE A 148 -6.27 -0.01 19.61
N ALA A 149 -6.10 0.92 18.68
CA ALA A 149 -4.98 0.92 17.76
C ALA A 149 -3.72 1.41 18.48
N ARG A 150 -2.58 0.88 18.05
CA ARG A 150 -1.26 1.24 18.57
C ARG A 150 -0.34 1.60 17.43
N LEU A 151 0.29 2.76 17.49
CA LEU A 151 1.38 3.07 16.58
C LEU A 151 2.59 2.19 16.95
N VAL A 152 3.06 1.37 16.01
CA VAL A 152 4.21 0.46 16.21
C VAL A 152 5.43 0.88 15.43
N HIS A 153 5.26 1.74 14.42
CA HIS A 153 6.36 2.28 13.64
C HIS A 153 5.91 3.55 12.91
N THR A 154 6.82 4.51 12.75
CA THR A 154 6.61 5.62 11.82
C THR A 154 7.93 6.22 11.35
N THR A 155 7.96 6.75 10.13
CA THR A 155 9.05 7.63 9.63
C THR A 155 8.66 9.10 9.68
N LEU A 156 7.50 9.44 10.26
CA LEU A 156 7.06 10.82 10.44
C LEU A 156 7.99 11.61 11.37
N PRO A 157 8.11 12.94 11.17
CA PRO A 157 8.79 13.81 12.12
C PRO A 157 8.20 13.68 13.53
N GLU A 158 9.03 13.90 14.54
CA GLU A 158 8.68 13.74 15.96
C GLU A 158 7.43 14.55 16.40
N SER A 159 7.23 15.73 15.81
CA SER A 159 6.02 16.54 16.06
C SER A 159 4.74 15.86 15.57
N ALA A 160 4.79 15.20 14.42
CA ALA A 160 3.67 14.46 13.86
C ALA A 160 3.44 13.16 14.63
N LEU A 161 4.51 12.44 15.00
CA LEU A 161 4.46 11.28 15.88
C LEU A 161 3.66 11.58 17.16
N ARG A 162 4.06 12.64 17.89
CA ARG A 162 3.38 13.04 19.13
C ARG A 162 1.89 13.30 18.92
N GLN A 163 1.53 13.95 17.81
CA GLN A 163 0.12 14.23 17.51
C GLN A 163 -0.68 12.94 17.25
N LEU A 164 -0.08 11.93 16.61
CA LEU A 164 -0.74 10.63 16.40
C LEU A 164 -0.84 9.83 17.72
N GLU A 165 0.20 9.86 18.55
CA GLU A 165 0.22 9.21 19.87
C GLU A 165 -0.84 9.80 20.80
N GLU A 166 -0.94 11.13 20.85
CA GLU A 166 -1.96 11.85 21.63
C GLU A 166 -3.38 11.46 21.17
N ALA A 167 -3.61 11.39 19.86
CA ALA A 167 -4.90 10.96 19.31
C ALA A 167 -5.27 9.51 19.66
N LEU A 168 -4.29 8.63 19.81
CA LEU A 168 -4.50 7.26 20.27
C LEU A 168 -4.55 7.13 21.81
N GLY A 169 -4.36 8.23 22.55
CA GLY A 169 -4.26 8.21 24.01
C GLY A 169 -3.02 7.46 24.52
N GLN A 170 -1.95 7.42 23.73
CA GLN A 170 -0.70 6.76 24.09
C GLN A 170 0.25 7.78 24.73
N GLU A 171 0.74 7.47 25.94
CA GLU A 171 1.88 8.21 26.50
C GLU A 171 3.14 7.85 25.72
N HIS A 172 3.86 8.89 25.27
CA HIS A 172 5.15 8.75 24.63
C HIS A 172 6.16 8.12 25.62
N ILE A 173 6.47 6.84 25.43
CA ILE A 173 7.60 6.21 26.13
C ILE A 173 8.84 6.61 25.33
N ALA A 174 9.44 7.75 25.68
CA ALA A 174 10.76 8.10 25.21
C ALA A 174 11.74 7.02 25.70
N ASP A 175 12.24 6.18 24.80
CA ASP A 175 13.35 5.28 25.12
C ASP A 175 14.56 6.14 25.52
N ALA A 176 15.06 5.87 26.74
CA ALA A 176 16.19 6.52 27.39
C ALA A 176 17.54 6.02 26.88
#